data_AF-A0A955YUP7-F1
#
_entry.id   AF-A0A955YUP7-F1
#
_cell.length_a   1.000
_cell.length_b   1.000
_cell.length_c   1.000
_cell.angle_alpha   90.00
_cell.angle_beta   90.00
_cell.angle_gamma   90.00
#
_symmetry.space_group_name_H-M   'P 1'
#
loop_
_entity.id
_entity.type
_entity.pdbx_description
1 polymer ?
#
loop_
_entity_poly.entity_id
_entity_poly.type
_entity_poly.pdbx_seq_one_letter_code
_entity_poly.pdbx_strand_id
1 'polypeptide(L)'
;MPSDPGNRQGRPSRDARWIAATVLGRVTEDGAFASAALAAELGRARPDRRDASLATEILYGTLRILPAIDEILAPRLRKPLASLDPFARAVLRTAIYQLGALDRVPARAVVHASVELVR
;
A
#
# COMPACT_ATOMS: atom_id res chain seq x y z
N MET A 1 27.56 10.12 -24.74
CA MET A 1 27.04 9.60 -23.47
C MET A 1 25.52 9.58 -23.55
N PRO A 2 24.86 8.44 -23.84
CA PRO A 2 23.42 8.33 -23.65
C PRO A 2 23.14 7.69 -22.28
N SER A 3 22.34 8.38 -21.48
CA SER A 3 21.80 7.91 -20.21
C SER A 3 20.74 6.83 -20.46
N ASP A 4 20.96 5.64 -19.94
CA ASP A 4 19.98 4.56 -19.92
C ASP A 4 19.06 4.70 -18.69
N PRO A 5 17.74 4.92 -18.82
CA PRO A 5 16.82 4.87 -17.70
C PRO A 5 16.41 3.41 -17.44
N GLY A 6 17.41 2.60 -17.08
CA GLY A 6 17.27 1.17 -16.85
C GLY A 6 16.70 0.87 -15.46
N ASN A 7 15.38 0.72 -15.40
CA ASN A 7 14.73 -0.37 -14.69
C ASN A 7 15.12 -0.64 -13.20
N ARG A 8 14.40 -0.03 -12.25
CA ARG A 8 14.42 -0.41 -10.82
C ARG A 8 13.52 -1.61 -10.48
N GLN A 9 13.22 -2.50 -11.42
CA GLN A 9 12.49 -3.74 -11.13
C GLN A 9 13.49 -4.78 -10.61
N GLY A 10 13.34 -5.24 -9.36
CA GLY A 10 14.14 -6.39 -8.91
C GLY A 10 14.18 -6.70 -7.42
N ARG A 11 13.63 -5.86 -6.53
CA ARG A 11 13.33 -6.22 -5.14
C ARG A 11 11.97 -5.62 -4.79
N PRO A 12 11.18 -6.18 -3.85
CA PRO A 12 10.17 -5.37 -3.18
C PRO A 12 10.95 -4.31 -2.42
N SER A 13 11.30 -3.22 -3.11
CA SER A 13 11.85 -2.04 -2.47
C SER A 13 10.83 -1.67 -1.43
N ARG A 14 11.28 -1.26 -0.24
CA ARG A 14 10.46 -0.61 0.77
C ARG A 14 9.98 0.75 0.23
N ASP A 15 9.25 0.69 -0.87
CA ASP A 15 8.70 1.79 -1.61
C ASP A 15 7.46 2.30 -0.88
N ALA A 16 6.88 3.35 -1.42
CA ALA A 16 5.72 3.98 -0.82
C ALA A 16 4.57 3.00 -0.52
N ARG A 17 4.33 2.01 -1.40
CA ARG A 17 3.21 1.07 -1.29
C ARG A 17 3.49 0.00 -0.25
N TRP A 18 4.71 -0.52 -0.23
CA TRP A 18 5.13 -1.46 0.81
C TRP A 18 5.01 -0.80 2.19
N ILE A 19 5.54 0.42 2.35
CA ILE A 19 5.46 1.16 3.63
C ILE A 19 3.99 1.36 4.04
N ALA A 20 3.15 1.83 3.12
CA ALA A 20 1.74 2.06 3.41
C ALA A 20 1.01 0.77 3.80
N ALA A 21 1.23 -0.34 3.09
CA ALA A 21 0.61 -1.63 3.42
C ALA A 21 1.10 -2.20 4.75
N THR A 22 2.40 -2.12 5.04
CA THR A 22 2.99 -2.53 6.32
C THR A 22 2.40 -1.74 7.48
N VAL A 23 2.31 -0.41 7.35
CA VAL A 23 1.75 0.44 8.40
C VAL A 23 0.25 0.21 8.55
N LEU A 24 -0.49 0.07 7.44
CA LEU A 24 -1.91 -0.22 7.49
C LEU A 24 -2.18 -1.53 8.25
N GLY A 25 -1.40 -2.59 7.96
CA GLY A 25 -1.48 -3.85 8.69
C GLY A 25 -1.30 -3.67 10.19
N ARG A 26 -0.26 -2.95 10.63
CA ARG A 26 -0.04 -2.66 12.07
C ARG A 26 -1.20 -1.89 12.71
N VAL A 27 -1.79 -0.95 11.98
CA VAL A 27 -2.93 -0.18 12.50
C VAL A 27 -4.18 -1.07 12.63
N THR A 28 -4.46 -1.91 11.63
CA THR A 28 -5.69 -2.70 11.59
C THR A 28 -5.62 -4.00 12.39
N GLU A 29 -4.43 -4.57 12.58
CA GLU A 29 -4.24 -5.84 13.29
C GLU A 29 -3.75 -5.62 14.72
N ASP A 30 -2.77 -4.72 14.93
CA ASP A 30 -2.12 -4.52 16.23
C ASP A 30 -2.69 -3.30 17.00
N GLY A 31 -3.66 -2.58 16.42
CA GLY A 31 -4.23 -1.36 17.01
C GLY A 31 -3.22 -0.21 17.14
N ALA A 32 -2.14 -0.23 16.34
CA ALA A 32 -1.09 0.78 16.42
C ALA A 32 -1.60 2.18 16.01
N PHE A 33 -1.10 3.23 16.66
CA PHE A 33 -1.38 4.61 16.24
C PHE A 33 -0.73 4.89 14.88
N ALA A 34 -1.55 5.25 13.89
CA ALA A 34 -1.11 5.42 12.50
C ALA A 34 0.07 6.38 12.33
N SER A 35 0.06 7.53 13.02
CA SER A 35 1.15 8.51 12.94
C SER A 35 2.47 7.98 13.50
N ALA A 36 2.44 7.31 14.65
CA ALA A 36 3.61 6.72 15.27
C ALA A 36 4.16 5.55 14.46
N ALA A 37 3.27 4.67 13.98
CA ALA A 37 3.64 3.52 13.15
C ALA A 37 4.24 3.96 11.81
N LEU A 38 3.67 5.00 11.17
CA LEU A 38 4.20 5.58 9.95
C LEU A 38 5.57 6.22 10.17
N ALA A 39 5.73 7.05 11.21
CA ALA A 39 7.01 7.68 11.52
C ALA A 39 8.12 6.65 11.77
N ALA A 40 7.81 5.58 12.52
CA ALA A 40 8.73 4.49 12.77
C ALA A 40 9.13 3.76 11.48
N GLU A 41 8.17 3.47 10.59
CA GLU A 41 8.46 2.75 9.35
C GLU A 41 9.21 3.63 8.33
N LEU A 42 8.88 4.92 8.22
CA LEU A 42 9.64 5.88 7.41
C LEU A 42 11.09 6.00 7.91
N GLY A 43 11.31 6.03 9.23
CA GLY A 43 12.64 6.06 9.81
C GLY A 43 13.47 4.80 9.53
N ARG A 44 12.81 3.63 9.43
CA ARG A 44 13.44 2.33 9.11
C ARG A 44 13.70 2.15 7.61
N ALA A 45 12.76 2.52 6.77
CA ALA A 45 12.85 2.36 5.33
C ALA A 45 13.71 3.44 4.66
N ARG A 46 13.77 4.64 5.26
CA ARG A 46 14.47 5.82 4.74
C ARG A 46 14.20 6.08 3.24
N PRO A 47 12.91 6.14 2.84
CA PRO A 47 12.57 6.44 1.45
C PRO A 47 12.95 7.88 1.09
N ASP A 48 12.98 8.20 -0.20
CA ASP A 48 13.08 9.59 -0.63
C ASP A 48 11.81 10.39 -0.26
N ARG A 49 11.88 11.72 -0.39
CA ARG A 49 10.76 12.60 -0.03
C ARG A 49 9.48 12.26 -0.80
N ARG A 50 9.61 11.88 -2.08
CA ARG A 50 8.46 11.59 -2.95
C ARG A 50 7.76 10.32 -2.48
N ASP A 51 8.52 9.28 -2.19
CA ASP A 51 7.99 8.01 -1.70
C ASP A 51 7.44 8.13 -0.28
N ALA A 52 8.04 8.95 0.58
CA ALA A 52 7.49 9.26 1.90
C ALA A 52 6.12 9.97 1.80
N SER A 53 6.00 10.97 0.93
CA SER A 53 4.73 11.66 0.68
C SER A 53 3.67 10.72 0.11
N LEU A 54 4.05 9.86 -0.84
CA LEU A 54 3.13 8.89 -1.44
C LEU A 54 2.68 7.82 -0.42
N ALA A 55 3.57 7.34 0.44
CA ALA A 55 3.22 6.38 1.51
C ALA A 55 2.21 7.00 2.48
N THR A 56 2.44 8.26 2.83
CA THR A 56 1.56 9.03 3.72
C THR A 56 0.16 9.18 3.11
N GLU A 57 0.08 9.57 1.83
CA GLU A 57 -1.20 9.71 1.13
C GLU A 57 -1.95 8.38 1.04
N ILE A 58 -1.27 7.29 0.64
CA ILE A 58 -1.89 5.97 0.53
C ILE A 58 -2.40 5.50 1.89
N LEU A 59 -1.59 5.60 2.95
CA LEU A 59 -1.98 5.15 4.28
C LEU A 59 -3.20 5.92 4.81
N TYR A 60 -3.10 7.24 4.91
CA TYR A 60 -4.17 8.04 5.49
C TYR A 60 -5.41 8.08 4.60
N GLY A 61 -5.22 8.06 3.28
CA GLY A 61 -6.30 7.90 2.32
C GLY A 61 -7.05 6.60 2.48
N THR A 62 -6.33 5.48 2.62
CA THR A 62 -6.94 4.16 2.85
C THR A 62 -7.70 4.13 4.18
N LEU A 63 -7.09 4.63 5.28
CA LEU A 63 -7.74 4.67 6.59
C LEU A 63 -9.03 5.50 6.60
N ARG A 64 -9.06 6.62 5.87
CA ARG A 64 -10.21 7.54 5.80
C ARG A 64 -11.47 6.89 5.26
N ILE A 65 -11.33 5.97 4.31
CA ILE A 65 -12.46 5.32 3.63
C ILE A 65 -12.42 3.79 3.79
N LEU A 66 -11.75 3.29 4.83
CA LEU A 66 -11.52 1.87 5.05
C LEU A 66 -12.83 1.04 5.07
N PRO A 67 -13.92 1.47 5.72
CA PRO A 67 -15.18 0.72 5.68
C PRO A 67 -15.73 0.56 4.25
N ALA A 68 -15.70 1.64 3.46
CA ALA A 68 -16.15 1.60 2.06
C ALA A 68 -15.25 0.70 1.19
N ILE A 69 -13.93 0.70 1.43
CA ILE A 69 -13.00 -0.21 0.77
C ILE A 69 -13.36 -1.67 1.09
N ASP A 70 -13.64 -1.98 2.35
CA ASP A 70 -13.98 -3.33 2.77
C ASP A 70 -15.34 -3.79 2.19
N GLU A 71 -16.32 -2.89 2.10
CA GLU A 71 -17.60 -3.14 1.42
C GLU A 71 -17.42 -3.41 -0.08
N ILE A 72 -16.47 -2.73 -0.73
CA ILE A 72 -16.09 -3.02 -2.12
C ILE A 72 -15.41 -4.38 -2.22
N LEU A 73 -14.51 -4.73 -1.31
CA LEU A 73 -13.74 -5.98 -1.40
C LEU A 73 -14.58 -7.23 -1.07
N ALA A 74 -15.42 -7.17 -0.04
CA ALA A 74 -16.13 -8.33 0.49
C ALA A 74 -16.89 -9.18 -0.56
N PRO A 75 -17.73 -8.62 -1.45
CA PRO A 75 -18.46 -9.42 -2.45
C PRO A 75 -17.58 -9.96 -3.58
N ARG A 76 -16.33 -9.48 -3.71
CA ARG A 76 -15.40 -9.87 -4.78
C ARG A 76 -14.47 -11.02 -4.37
N LEU A 77 -14.50 -11.44 -3.11
CA LEU A 77 -13.63 -12.48 -2.58
C LEU A 77 -14.39 -13.81 -2.42
N ARG A 78 -13.70 -14.92 -2.72
CA ARG A 78 -14.24 -16.28 -2.52
C ARG A 78 -14.27 -16.71 -1.06
N LYS A 79 -13.48 -16.04 -0.21
CA LYS A 79 -13.38 -16.27 1.23
C LYS A 79 -13.60 -14.93 1.94
N PRO A 80 -14.03 -14.92 3.21
CA PRO A 80 -14.18 -13.68 3.97
C PRO A 80 -12.90 -12.85 3.93
N LEU A 81 -13.02 -11.52 3.78
CA LEU A 81 -11.87 -10.60 3.77
C LEU A 81 -10.98 -10.82 5.00
N ALA A 82 -11.59 -11.09 6.15
CA ALA A 82 -10.88 -11.34 7.40
C ALA A 82 -10.04 -12.63 7.45
N SER A 83 -10.25 -13.55 6.51
CA SER A 83 -9.53 -14.83 6.42
C SER A 83 -8.30 -14.78 5.52
N LEU A 84 -8.06 -13.65 4.86
CA LEU A 84 -6.85 -13.44 4.06
C LEU A 84 -5.64 -13.24 4.97
N ASP A 85 -4.44 -13.55 4.45
CA ASP A 85 -3.19 -13.16 5.09
C ASP A 85 -3.23 -11.64 5.43
N PRO A 86 -2.86 -11.23 6.65
CA PRO A 86 -2.99 -9.85 7.08
C PRO A 86 -2.27 -8.85 6.16
N PHE A 87 -1.10 -9.20 5.65
CA PHE A 87 -0.36 -8.33 4.74
C PHE A 87 -1.04 -8.27 3.37
N ALA A 88 -1.47 -9.41 2.81
CA ALA A 88 -2.23 -9.44 1.56
C ALA A 88 -3.53 -8.62 1.65
N ARG A 89 -4.24 -8.69 2.78
CA ARG A 89 -5.43 -7.87 3.06
C ARG A 89 -5.11 -6.37 3.08
N ALA A 90 -4.00 -5.98 3.71
CA ALA A 90 -3.54 -4.58 3.69
C ALA A 90 -3.16 -4.11 2.28
N VAL A 91 -2.48 -4.95 1.49
CA VAL A 91 -2.16 -4.65 0.09
C VAL A 91 -3.43 -4.45 -0.74
N LEU A 92 -4.43 -5.32 -0.61
CA LEU A 92 -5.71 -5.15 -1.32
C LEU A 92 -6.42 -3.85 -0.95
N ARG A 93 -6.47 -3.52 0.35
CA ARG A 93 -7.10 -2.28 0.82
C ARG A 93 -6.41 -1.04 0.25
N THR A 94 -5.07 -0.99 0.31
CA THR A 94 -4.31 0.12 -0.27
C THR A 94 -4.40 0.18 -1.80
N ALA A 95 -4.57 -0.96 -2.49
CA ALA A 95 -4.76 -1.00 -3.93
C ALA A 95 -6.10 -0.40 -4.35
N ILE A 96 -7.20 -0.72 -3.66
CA ILE A 96 -8.52 -0.12 -3.94
C ILE A 96 -8.49 1.39 -3.77
N TYR A 97 -7.86 1.89 -2.70
CA TYR A 97 -7.70 3.33 -2.52
C TYR A 97 -6.95 3.97 -3.70
N GLN A 98 -5.82 3.39 -4.11
CA GLN A 98 -5.04 3.91 -5.24
C GLN A 98 -5.84 3.92 -6.54
N LEU A 99 -6.62 2.88 -6.83
CA LEU A 99 -7.45 2.80 -8.03
C LEU A 99 -8.58 3.84 -8.05
N GLY A 100 -9.12 4.21 -6.88
CA GLY A 100 -10.25 5.14 -6.78
C GLY A 100 -9.87 6.60 -6.58
N ALA A 101 -8.69 6.89 -6.03
CA ALA A 101 -8.31 8.24 -5.62
C ALA A 101 -7.05 8.79 -6.29
N LEU A 102 -6.21 7.94 -6.90
CA LEU A 102 -4.96 8.39 -7.53
C LEU A 102 -5.08 8.34 -9.06
N ASP A 103 -5.80 9.30 -9.64
CA ASP A 103 -6.06 9.44 -11.08
C ASP A 103 -4.78 9.44 -11.95
N ARG A 104 -3.65 9.81 -11.36
CA ARG A 104 -2.35 9.87 -12.03
C ARG A 104 -1.64 8.51 -12.12
N VAL A 105 -2.14 7.47 -11.45
CA VAL A 105 -1.54 6.14 -11.43
C VAL A 105 -2.36 5.20 -12.31
N PRO A 106 -1.82 4.71 -13.44
CA PRO A 106 -2.54 3.77 -14.29
C PRO A 106 -2.96 2.51 -13.53
N ALA A 107 -4.19 2.03 -13.74
CA ALA A 107 -4.72 0.86 -13.04
C ALA A 107 -3.80 -0.38 -13.15
N ARG A 108 -3.21 -0.62 -14.33
CA ARG A 108 -2.24 -1.71 -14.56
C ARG A 108 -1.02 -1.62 -13.64
N ALA A 109 -0.56 -0.41 -13.31
CA ALA A 109 0.60 -0.20 -12.46
C ALA A 109 0.27 -0.49 -11.00
N VAL A 110 -0.94 -0.11 -10.55
CA VAL A 110 -1.44 -0.46 -9.21
C VAL A 110 -1.53 -1.98 -9.06
N VAL A 111 -2.16 -2.66 -10.03
CA VAL A 111 -2.32 -4.12 -10.00
C VAL A 111 -0.96 -4.83 -10.01
N HIS A 112 -0.07 -4.47 -10.95
CA HIS A 112 1.26 -5.07 -11.04
C HIS A 112 2.03 -4.91 -9.72
N ALA A 113 2.11 -3.69 -9.19
CA ALA A 113 2.82 -3.43 -7.94
C ALA A 113 2.21 -4.21 -6.77
N SER A 114 0.88 -4.28 -6.69
CA SER A 114 0.19 -5.00 -5.61
C SER A 114 0.47 -6.50 -5.66
N VAL A 115 0.54 -7.09 -6.86
CA VAL A 115 0.92 -8.51 -7.03
C VAL A 115 2.37 -8.75 -6.63
N GLU A 116 3.30 -7.87 -7.02
CA GLU A 116 4.71 -8.00 -6.65
C GLU A 116 4.96 -7.84 -5.14
N LEU A 117 4.08 -7.17 -4.40
CA LEU A 117 4.20 -7.07 -2.94
C LEU A 117 3.88 -8.38 -2.21
N VAL A 118 3.05 -9.24 -2.80
CA VAL A 118 2.53 -10.46 -2.14
C VAL A 118 3.10 -11.77 -2.71
N ARG A 119 4.10 -11.65 -3.60
CA ARG A 119 4.87 -12.79 -4.15
C ARG A 119 6.10 -13.06 -3.31
#